data_AF-A0A2G9P6G5-F1
#
_entry.id   AF-A0A2G9P6G5-F1
#
_cell.length_a   1.000
_cell.length_b   1.000
_cell.length_c   1.000
_cell.angle_alpha   90.00
_cell.angle_beta   90.00
_cell.angle_gamma   90.00
#
_symmetry.space_group_name_H-M   'P 1'
#
loop_
_entity.id
_entity.type
_entity.pdbx_description
1 polymer ?
#
loop_
_entity_poly.entity_id
_entity_poly.type
_entity_poly.pdbx_seq_one_letter_code
_entity_poly.pdbx_strand_id
1 'polypeptide(L)' 'MLGQKGIPGELPKYSVFSIIPLLILILSVLWFLDEAKIINTNIPWLPVIFMIISVGWILYSGHKNM' A
#
# COMPACT_ATOMS: atom_id res chain seq x y z
N MET A 1 9.23 -7.12 -37.70
CA MET A 1 7.96 -7.28 -36.98
C MET A 1 7.84 -8.74 -36.56
N LEU A 2 8.17 -9.08 -35.31
CA LEU A 2 7.94 -10.42 -34.77
C LEU A 2 7.12 -10.25 -33.49
N GLY A 3 5.82 -10.56 -33.59
CA GLY A 3 4.89 -10.49 -32.49
C GLY A 3 5.26 -11.51 -31.41
N GLN A 4 5.49 -11.03 -30.20
CA GLN A 4 5.54 -11.89 -29.02
C GLN A 4 4.15 -12.49 -28.81
N LYS A 5 4.02 -13.76 -29.20
CA LYS A 5 2.85 -14.59 -28.97
C LYS A 5 2.81 -14.92 -27.48
N GLY A 6 2.01 -14.16 -26.73
CA GLY A 6 1.80 -14.36 -25.29
C GLY A 6 1.29 -15.77 -24.99
N ILE A 7 1.88 -16.40 -23.98
CA ILE A 7 1.50 -17.70 -23.46
C ILE A 7 0.16 -17.54 -22.71
N PRO A 8 -0.91 -18.29 -23.06
CA PRO A 8 -2.21 -18.15 -22.42
C PRO A 8 -2.20 -18.93 -21.09
N GLY A 9 -1.78 -18.28 -20.01
CA GLY A 9 -1.74 -18.92 -18.69
C GLY A 9 -0.97 -18.18 -17.62
N GLU A 10 -0.19 -17.16 -17.99
CA GLU A 10 0.42 -16.27 -17.01
C GLU A 10 -0.62 -15.25 -16.58
N LEU A 11 -1.32 -15.54 -15.47
CA LEU A 11 -2.05 -14.51 -14.73
C LEU A 11 -1.09 -13.33 -14.58
N PRO A 12 -1.51 -12.09 -14.92
CA PRO A 12 -0.67 -10.93 -14.75
C PRO A 12 -0.13 -10.99 -13.33
N LYS A 13 1.20 -11.07 -13.23
CA LYS A 13 1.92 -11.14 -11.97
C LYS A 13 1.72 -9.77 -11.33
N TYR A 14 0.54 -9.57 -10.73
CA TYR A 14 0.21 -8.39 -9.96
C TYR A 14 1.29 -8.35 -8.90
N SER A 15 2.23 -7.45 -9.14
CA SER A 15 3.50 -7.40 -8.46
C SER A 15 3.19 -7.36 -6.98
N VAL A 16 3.53 -8.42 -6.25
CA VAL A 16 3.27 -8.56 -4.81
C VAL A 16 3.78 -7.32 -4.05
N PHE A 17 4.78 -6.64 -4.62
CA PHE A 17 5.30 -5.34 -4.21
C PHE A 17 4.26 -4.19 -4.12
N SER A 18 3.18 -4.20 -4.89
CA SER A 18 2.12 -3.18 -4.83
C SER A 18 1.07 -3.45 -3.75
N ILE A 19 0.90 -4.71 -3.32
CA ILE A 19 -0.15 -5.08 -2.37
C ILE A 19 0.28 -4.81 -0.92
N ILE A 20 1.57 -5.00 -0.62
CA ILE A 20 2.15 -4.77 0.71
C ILE A 20 1.85 -3.35 1.25
N PRO A 21 2.16 -2.25 0.53
CA PRO A 21 1.89 -0.91 1.05
C PRO A 21 0.38 -0.64 1.20
N LEU A 22 -0.47 -1.27 0.39
CA LEU A 22 -1.92 -1.16 0.52
C LEU A 22 -2.43 -1.83 1.82
N LEU A 23 -1.91 -3.01 2.16
CA LEU A 23 -2.23 -3.70 3.41
C LEU A 23 -1.79 -2.90 4.63
N ILE A 24 -0.57 -2.34 4.60
CA ILE A 24 -0.04 -1.51 5.68
C ILE A 24 -0.91 -0.25 5.86
N LEU A 25 -1.36 0.37 4.76
CA LEU A 25 -2.27 1.52 4.81
C LEU A 25 -3.59 1.16 5.52
N ILE A 26 -4.23 0.06 5.13
CA ILE A 26 -5.50 -0.39 5.72
C ILE A 26 -5.32 -0.69 7.22
N LEU A 27 -4.26 -1.42 7.58
CA LEU A 27 -3.97 -1.76 8.97
C LEU A 27 -3.73 -0.51 9.82
N SER A 28 -3.02 0.48 9.27
CA SER A 28 -2.75 1.75 9.94
C SER A 28 -4.02 2.57 10.15
N VAL A 29 -4.93 2.58 9.18
CA VAL A 29 -6.23 3.26 9.33
C VAL A 29 -7.08 2.58 10.39
N LEU A 30 -7.17 1.24 10.38
CA LEU A 30 -7.90 0.50 11.42
C LEU A 30 -7.34 0.77 12.81
N TRP A 31 -6.02 0.74 12.94
CA TRP A 31 -5.34 1.02 14.21
C TRP A 31 -5.57 2.46 14.66
N PHE A 32 -5.46 3.43 13.75
CA PHE A 32 -5.77 4.83 14.05
C PHE A 32 -7.20 5.02 14.57
N LEU A 33 -8.18 4.34 13.96
CA LEU A 33 -9.58 4.40 14.39
C LEU A 33 -9.80 3.75 15.76
N ASP A 34 -9.09 2.68 16.06
CA ASP A 34 -9.14 2.01 17.37
C ASP A 34 -8.58 2.90 18.48
N GLU A 35 -7.39 3.49 18.25
CA GLU A 35 -6.79 4.42 19.20
C GLU A 35 -7.55 5.74 19.31
N ALA A 36 -8.12 6.26 18.22
CA ALA A 36 -8.93 7.49 18.25
C ALA A 36 -10.28 7.30 18.99
N LYS A 37 -10.78 6.06 19.08
CA LYS A 37 -11.98 5.72 19.84
C LYS A 37 -11.76 5.81 21.35
N ILE A 38 -10.54 5.52 21.78
CA ILE A 38 -10.10 5.69 23.15
C ILE A 38 -9.79 7.18 23.26
N ILE A 39 -10.70 7.97 23.86
CA ILE A 39 -10.61 9.44 24.00
C ILE A 39 -9.34 9.80 24.80
N ASN A 40 -8.20 9.77 24.13
CA ASN A 40 -6.90 9.98 24.69
C ASN A 40 -6.29 11.12 23.87
N THR A 41 -5.94 12.21 24.55
CA THR A 41 -5.40 13.43 23.94
C THR A 41 -4.04 13.20 23.25
N ASN A 42 -3.49 11.98 23.35
CA ASN A 42 -2.32 11.55 22.60
C ASN A 42 -2.72 11.10 21.20
N ILE A 43 -2.37 11.90 20.20
CA ILE A 43 -2.47 11.51 18.79
C ILE A 43 -1.63 10.24 18.61
N PRO A 44 -2.21 9.15 18.07
CA PRO A 44 -1.48 7.93 17.84
C PRO A 44 -0.47 8.15 16.70
N TRP A 45 0.78 8.48 17.07
CA TRP A 45 1.83 8.82 16.12
C TRP A 45 2.24 7.64 15.25
N LEU A 46 2.10 6.41 15.76
CA LEU A 46 2.63 5.20 15.13
C LEU A 46 1.82 4.84 13.88
N PRO A 47 0.47 4.79 13.94
CA PRO A 47 -0.38 4.66 12.75
C PRO A 47 -0.15 5.77 11.72
N VAL A 48 0.07 7.00 12.17
CA VAL A 48 0.30 8.16 11.28
C VAL A 48 1.60 8.01 10.48
N ILE A 49 2.69 7.59 11.13
CA ILE A 49 3.97 7.36 10.46
C ILE A 49 3.84 6.26 9.40
N PHE A 50 3.16 5.16 9.71
CA PHE A 50 2.92 4.08 8.74
C PHE A 50 2.07 4.53 7.56
N MET A 51 1.11 5.42 7.78
CA MET A 51 0.29 6.00 6.73
C MET A 51 1.14 6.82 5.75
N ILE A 52 2.04 7.68 6.26
CA ILE A 52 2.95 8.49 5.45
C ILE A 52 3.89 7.61 4.62
N ILE A 53 4.50 6.59 5.25
CA ILE A 53 5.42 5.66 4.56
C ILE A 53 4.68 4.91 3.46
N SER A 54 3.46 4.43 3.73
CA SER A 54 2.66 3.69 2.76
C SER A 54 2.27 4.56 1.56
N VAL A 55 1.85 5.81 1.80
CA VAL A 55 1.54 6.76 0.72
C VAL A 55 2.78 7.08 -0.11
N GLY A 56 3.92 7.34 0.54
CA GLY A 56 5.20 7.57 -0.16
C GLY A 56 5.62 6.39 -1.02
N TRP A 57 5.41 5.16 -0.54
CA TRP A 57 5.70 3.94 -1.28
C TRP A 57 4.78 3.76 -2.49
N ILE A 58 3.48 4.00 -2.33
CA ILE A 58 2.50 3.91 -3.42
C ILE A 58 2.84 4.92 -4.52
N LEU A 59 3.15 6.17 -4.15
CA LEU A 59 3.54 7.22 -5.09
C LEU A 59 4.86 6.88 -5.80
N TYR A 60 5.86 6.43 -5.06
CA TYR A 60 7.15 6.02 -5.63
C TYR A 60 7.03 4.81 -6.58
N SER A 61 6.25 3.79 -6.18
CA SER A 61 6.00 2.62 -7.02
C SER A 61 5.15 2.95 -8.24
N GLY A 62 4.20 3.87 -8.10
CA GLY A 62 3.40 4.36 -9.23
C GLY A 62 4.25 5.12 -10.24
N HIS A 63 5.19 5.96 -9.76
CA HIS A 63 6.13 6.69 -10.61
C HIS A 63 7.10 5.76 -11.36
N LYS A 64 7.55 4.65 -10.76
CA LYS A 64 8.43 3.69 -11.44
C LYS A 64 7.76 2.88 -12.55
N ASN A 65 6.43 2.89 -12.61
CA ASN A 65 5.65 2.17 -13.62
C ASN A 65 5.17 3.06 -14.78
N MET A 66 5.53 4.35 -14.78
CA MET A 66 5.37 5.30 -15.89
C MET A 66 6.69 5.48 -16.63
#